data_AF-A0A7C6QUS5-F1
#
_entry.id   AF-A0A7C6QUS5-F1
#
_cell.length_a   1.000
_cell.length_b   1.000
_cell.length_c   1.000
_cell.angle_alpha   90.00
_cell.angle_beta   90.00
_cell.angle_gamma   90.00
#
_symmetry.space_group_name_H-M   'P 1'
#
loop_
_entity.id
_entity.type
_entity.pdbx_description
1 polymer ?
#
loop_
_entity_poly.entity_id
_entity_poly.type
_entity_poly.pdbx_seq_one_letter_code
_entity_poly.pdbx_strand_id
1 'polypeptide(L)' 'MKLVVSIYVLLSTIHILSFAKYNRSKKNKTAAAGAILLGLISILLPAIVILTR' A
#
# COMPACT_ATOMS: atom_id res chain seq x y z
N MET A 1 -18.96 -8.78 1.92
CA MET A 1 -18.28 -7.48 2.19
C MET A 1 -16.77 -7.62 2.36
N LYS A 2 -16.25 -8.54 3.20
CA LYS A 2 -14.80 -8.73 3.42
C LYS A 2 -13.96 -8.83 2.12
N LEU A 3 -14.42 -9.61 1.13
CA LEU A 3 -13.76 -9.73 -0.18
C LEU A 3 -13.73 -8.42 -0.98
N VAL A 4 -14.82 -7.65 -0.98
CA VAL A 4 -14.92 -6.36 -1.70
C VAL A 4 -13.94 -5.35 -1.11
N VAL A 5 -13.82 -5.32 0.23
CA VAL A 5 -12.86 -4.47 0.94
C VAL A 5 -11.42 -4.87 0.61
N SER A 6 -11.09 -6.17 0.58
CA SER A 6 -9.76 -6.63 0.17
C SER A 6 -9.40 -6.22 -1.27
N ILE A 7 -10.34 -6.33 -2.21
CA ILE A 7 -10.10 -5.93 -3.61
C ILE A 7 -9.83 -4.43 -3.71
N TYR A 8 -10.59 -3.62 -2.98
CA TYR A 8 -10.42 -2.16 -2.97
C TYR A 8 -9.06 -1.74 -2.38
N VAL A 9 -8.63 -2.40 -1.30
CA VAL A 9 -7.32 -2.20 -0.69
C VAL A 9 -6.19 -2.58 -1.67
N LEU A 10 -6.30 -3.73 -2.34
CA LEU A 10 -5.35 -4.17 -3.36
C LEU A 10 -5.24 -3.18 -4.53
N LEU A 11 -6.37 -2.69 -5.05
CA LEU A 11 -6.37 -1.68 -6.11
C LEU A 11 -5.72 -0.36 -5.66
N SER A 12 -5.91 0.04 -4.41
CA SER A 12 -5.30 1.24 -3.84
C SER A 12 -3.79 1.13 -3.72
N THR A 13 -3.25 -0.07 -3.42
CA THR A 13 -1.80 -0.29 -3.32
C THR A 13 -1.07 -0.10 -4.65
N ILE A 14 -1.74 -0.25 -5.79
CA ILE A 14 -1.17 0.01 -7.12
C ILE A 14 -0.72 1.48 -7.23
N HIS A 15 -1.53 2.41 -6.71
CA HIS A 15 -1.20 3.84 -6.74
C HIS A 15 0.02 4.16 -5.87
N ILE A 16 0.09 3.54 -4.70
CA ILE A 16 1.21 3.70 -3.76
C ILE A 16 2.51 3.18 -4.36
N LEU A 17 2.47 1.99 -4.99
CA LEU A 17 3.62 1.40 -5.66
C LEU A 17 4.06 2.20 -6.89
N SER A 18 3.10 2.75 -7.65
CA SER A 18 3.38 3.64 -8.78
C SER A 18 4.06 4.93 -8.32
N PHE A 19 3.60 5.51 -7.21
CA PHE A 19 4.24 6.66 -6.57
C PHE A 19 5.65 6.33 -6.04
N ALA A 20 5.84 5.15 -5.45
CA ALA A 20 7.17 4.69 -5.03
C ALA A 20 8.12 4.55 -6.22
N LYS A 21 7.67 3.96 -7.33
CA LYS A 21 8.44 3.81 -8.57
C LYS A 21 8.80 5.17 -9.19
N TYR A 22 7.86 6.10 -9.22
CA TYR A 22 8.08 7.46 -9.70
C TYR A 22 9.17 8.18 -8.88
N ASN A 23 9.06 8.16 -7.55
CA ASN A 23 10.02 8.81 -6.67
C ASN A 23 11.40 8.15 -6.72
N ARG A 24 11.45 6.82 -6.89
CA ARG A 24 12.69 6.07 -7.12
C ARG A 24 13.37 6.51 -8.43
N SER A 25 12.60 6.71 -9.51
CA SER A 25 13.10 7.23 -10.79
C SER A 25 13.64 8.66 -10.66
N LYS A 26 12.97 9.52 -9.88
CA LYS A 26 13.41 10.88 -9.53
C LYS A 26 14.58 10.95 -8.53
N LYS A 27 15.17 9.81 -8.14
CA LYS A 27 16.22 9.67 -7.11
C LYS A 27 15.80 10.16 -5.70
N ASN A 28 14.51 10.40 -5.46
CA ASN A 28 13.98 10.74 -4.14
C ASN A 28 13.76 9.46 -3.31
N LYS A 29 14.85 8.99 -2.70
CA LYS A 29 14.88 7.73 -1.94
C LYS A 29 13.97 7.78 -0.71
N THR A 30 13.87 8.92 -0.04
CA THR A 30 13.07 9.12 1.18
C THR A 30 11.58 8.98 0.87
N ALA A 31 11.09 9.66 -0.18
CA ALA A 31 9.69 9.54 -0.59
C ALA A 31 9.36 8.13 -1.11
N ALA A 32 10.30 7.47 -1.81
CA ALA A 32 10.11 6.10 -2.26
C ALA A 32 10.02 5.10 -1.09
N ALA A 33 10.87 5.23 -0.08
CA ALA A 33 10.83 4.41 1.12
C ALA A 33 9.55 4.64 1.94
N GLY A 34 9.14 5.91 2.11
CA GLY A 34 7.87 6.25 2.77
C GLY A 34 6.66 5.67 2.05
N ALA A 35 6.65 5.72 0.72
CA ALA A 35 5.59 5.11 -0.09
C ALA A 35 5.54 3.59 0.07
N ILE A 36 6.67 2.89 0.10
CA ILE A 36 6.71 1.44 0.34
C ILE A 36 6.16 1.10 1.73
N LEU A 37 6.55 1.87 2.76
CA LEU A 37 6.01 1.74 4.12
C LEU A 37 4.49 1.94 4.18
N LEU A 38 3.99 2.98 3.52
CA LEU A 38 2.54 3.22 3.41
C LEU A 38 1.81 2.08 2.70
N GLY A 39 2.42 1.51 1.65
CA GLY A 39 1.87 0.36 0.95
C GLY A 39 1.77 -0.88 1.83
N LEU A 40 2.81 -1.15 2.62
CA LEU A 40 2.83 -2.23 3.61
C LEU A 40 1.73 -2.06 4.67
N ILE A 41 1.64 -0.87 5.27
CA ILE A 41 0.63 -0.56 6.29
C ILE A 41 -0.78 -0.70 5.72
N SER A 42 -1.00 -0.22 4.48
CA SER A 42 -2.29 -0.32 3.79
C SER A 42 -2.76 -1.75 3.58
N ILE A 43 -1.87 -2.75 3.57
CA ILE A 43 -2.22 -4.18 3.44
C ILE A 43 -2.30 -4.83 4.82
N LEU A 44 -1.31 -4.58 5.68
CA LEU A 44 -1.19 -5.21 7.00
C LEU A 44 -2.35 -4.86 7.92
N LEU A 45 -2.74 -3.58 7.99
CA LEU A 45 -3.80 -3.12 8.89
C LEU A 45 -5.15 -3.80 8.60
N PRO A 46 -5.68 -3.79 7.35
CA PRO A 46 -6.91 -4.50 7.05
C PRO A 46 -6.77 -6.03 7.16
N ALA A 47 -5.60 -6.61 6.85
CA ALA A 47 -5.37 -8.04 7.03
C ALA A 47 -5.50 -8.45 8.50
N ILE A 48 -4.86 -7.71 9.42
CA ILE A 48 -4.96 -7.96 10.87
C ILE A 48 -6.41 -7.82 11.34
N VAL A 49 -7.11 -6.76 10.93
CA VAL A 49 -8.52 -6.52 11.31
C VAL A 49 -9.43 -7.65 10.81
N ILE A 50 -9.21 -8.16 9.60
CA ILE A 50 -10.01 -9.26 9.04
C ILE A 50 -9.72 -10.60 9.74
N LEU A 51 -8.47 -10.84 10.16
CA LEU A 51 -8.06 -12.08 10.82
C LEU A 51 -8.44 -12.12 12.30
N THR A 52 -8.50 -10.97 12.96
CA THR A 52 -8.82 -10.85 14.40
C THR A 52 -10.30 -10.64 14.70
N ARG A 53 -11.14 -10.36 13.68
CA ARG A 53 -12.61 -10.22 13.80
C ARG A 53 -13.38 -11.08 12.79
#